data_AF-A0A401PTN9-F1
#
_entry.id   AF-A0A401PTN9-F1
#
_cell.length_a   1.000
_cell.length_b   1.000
_cell.length_c   1.000
_cell.angle_alpha   90.00
_cell.angle_beta   90.00
_cell.angle_gamma   90.00
#
_symmetry.space_group_name_H-M   'P 1'
#
loop_
_entity.id
_entity.type
_entity.pdbx_description
1 polymer ?
#
loop_
_entity_poly.entity_id
_entity_poly.type
_entity_poly.pdbx_seq_one_letter_code
_entity_poly.pdbx_strand_id
1 'polypeptide(L)'
;MLLGYLAVSCVLFLAARWAFTLIIISSYTANLAAFLTVQRMEVPIESADDLADQTNIGYGTIQGGSTMTFFQNSRYQTYQRMWNYMHSKQPSVFVKTTEEGIARLLNSKYAFLLESTMNEYHRKRNCNLTQIGGLLDTKGYGIGMPLASVWVYESECVFESECVFESECV
;
A
#
# COMPACT_ATOMS: atom_id res chain seq x y z
N MET A 1 64.75 31.62 15.11
CA MET A 1 63.68 31.54 16.13
C MET A 1 62.34 32.08 15.61
N LEU A 2 62.26 33.32 15.09
CA LEU A 2 61.02 33.90 14.52
C LEU A 2 60.38 33.10 13.36
N LEU A 3 61.19 32.60 12.40
CA LEU A 3 60.72 31.78 11.28
C LEU A 3 60.06 30.46 11.73
N GLY A 4 60.52 29.89 12.85
CA GLY A 4 59.93 28.69 13.44
C GLY A 4 58.54 28.97 14.06
N TYR A 5 58.38 30.09 14.76
CA TYR A 5 57.09 30.53 15.31
C TYR A 5 56.06 30.84 14.22
N LEU A 6 56.50 31.40 13.09
CA LEU A 6 55.63 31.67 11.94
C LEU A 6 55.14 30.37 11.28
N ALA A 7 56.01 29.37 11.15
CA ALA A 7 55.67 28.05 10.61
C ALA A 7 54.67 27.30 11.52
N VAL A 8 54.88 27.31 12.84
CA VAL A 8 53.96 26.68 13.80
C VAL A 8 52.58 27.35 13.78
N SER A 9 52.54 28.68 13.72
CA SER A 9 51.28 29.42 13.58
C SER A 9 50.53 29.06 12.30
N CYS A 10 51.22 28.94 11.16
CA CYS A 10 50.61 28.57 9.88
C CYS A 10 49.97 27.18 9.91
N VAL A 11 50.67 26.19 10.50
CA VAL A 11 50.15 24.82 10.64
C VAL A 11 48.90 24.78 11.52
N LEU A 12 48.86 25.55 12.60
CA LEU A 12 47.69 25.66 13.48
C LEU A 12 46.48 26.27 12.74
N PHE A 13 46.69 27.31 11.93
CA PHE A 13 45.61 27.90 11.12
C PHE A 13 45.07 26.94 10.06
N LEU A 14 45.94 26.16 9.40
CA LEU A 14 45.54 25.15 8.43
C LEU A 14 44.77 24.01 9.12
N ALA A 15 45.28 23.50 10.26
CA ALA A 15 44.60 22.47 11.03
C ALA A 15 43.22 22.93 11.54
N ALA A 16 43.11 24.15 12.06
CA ALA A 16 41.84 24.73 12.50
C ALA A 16 40.86 24.93 11.33
N ARG A 17 41.36 25.35 10.16
CA ARG A 17 40.53 25.47 8.94
C ARG A 17 40.02 24.11 8.46
N TRP A 18 40.87 23.08 8.45
CA TRP A 18 40.49 21.72 8.08
C TRP A 18 39.53 21.08 9.10
N ALA A 19 39.73 21.34 10.39
CA ALA A 19 38.79 20.90 11.43
C ALA A 19 37.42 21.55 11.26
N PHE A 20 37.38 22.86 10.97
CA PHE A 20 36.14 23.59 10.73
C PHE A 20 35.40 23.06 9.49
N THR A 21 36.09 22.80 8.39
CA THR A 21 35.47 22.22 7.18
C THR A 21 34.94 20.81 7.42
N LEU A 22 35.67 19.97 8.16
CA LEU A 22 35.20 18.62 8.49
C LEU A 22 33.94 18.64 9.37
N ILE A 23 33.83 19.56 10.32
CA ILE A 23 32.63 19.71 11.16
C ILE A 23 31.42 20.14 10.31
N ILE A 24 31.61 21.07 9.38
CA ILE A 24 30.54 21.51 8.47
C ILE A 24 30.10 20.36 7.56
N ILE A 25 31.04 19.64 6.94
CA ILE A 25 30.72 18.51 6.05
C ILE A 25 30.02 17.40 6.85
N SER A 26 30.49 17.08 8.05
CA SER A 26 29.88 16.05 8.91
C SER A 26 28.44 16.40 9.31
N SER A 27 28.18 17.64 9.73
CA SER A 27 26.82 18.08 10.07
C SER A 27 25.90 18.14 8.84
N TYR A 28 26.41 18.59 7.69
CA TYR A 28 25.65 18.59 6.44
C TYR A 28 25.32 17.17 5.97
N THR A 29 26.30 16.27 5.98
CA THR A 29 26.12 14.86 5.62
C THR A 29 25.19 14.14 6.59
N ALA A 30 25.25 14.45 7.90
CA ALA A 30 24.34 13.91 8.90
C ALA A 30 22.89 14.38 8.68
N ASN A 31 22.67 15.68 8.42
CA ASN A 31 21.33 16.21 8.15
C ASN A 31 20.75 15.68 6.83
N LEU A 32 21.60 15.53 5.80
CA LEU A 32 21.22 14.92 4.53
C LEU A 32 20.85 13.44 4.70
N ALA A 33 21.67 12.68 5.44
CA ALA A 33 21.40 11.27 5.75
C ALA A 33 20.12 11.11 6.59
N ALA A 34 19.88 12.00 7.55
CA ALA A 34 18.64 12.02 8.32
C ALA A 34 17.43 12.25 7.42
N PHE A 35 17.51 13.15 6.44
CA PHE A 35 16.42 13.34 5.48
C PHE A 35 16.23 12.14 4.53
N LEU A 36 17.31 11.58 4.00
CA LEU A 36 17.29 10.40 3.12
C LEU A 36 16.72 9.16 3.82
N THR A 37 16.99 9.00 5.11
CA THR A 37 16.43 7.89 5.91
C THR A 37 14.97 8.14 6.25
N VAL A 38 14.54 9.37 6.51
CA VAL A 38 13.12 9.71 6.70
C VAL A 38 12.28 9.39 5.46
N GLN A 39 12.77 9.67 4.25
CA GLN A 39 12.06 9.30 3.02
C GLN A 39 11.94 7.78 2.81
N ARG A 40 12.87 7.00 3.37
CA ARG A 40 12.82 5.53 3.34
C ARG A 40 12.08 4.90 4.52
N MET A 41 11.67 5.68 5.52
CA MET A 41 10.93 5.20 6.69
C MET A 41 9.41 5.38 6.58
N GLU A 42 8.88 5.67 5.38
CA GLU A 42 7.49 5.26 5.09
C GLU A 42 7.56 3.76 4.78
N VAL A 43 7.43 2.96 5.85
CA VAL A 43 7.52 1.49 5.83
C VAL A 43 6.77 0.97 4.60
N PRO A 44 7.44 0.18 3.72
CA PRO A 44 6.72 -0.44 2.62
C PRO A 44 5.59 -1.26 3.25
N ILE A 45 4.35 -0.92 2.92
CA ILE A 45 3.23 -1.77 3.32
C ILE A 45 3.44 -3.07 2.55
N GLU A 46 3.79 -4.14 3.25
CA GLU A 46 3.93 -5.46 2.62
C GLU A 46 2.66 -6.28 2.85
N SER A 47 1.96 -6.05 3.97
CA SER A 47 0.79 -6.82 4.39
C SER A 47 -0.38 -5.97 4.89
N ALA A 48 -1.58 -6.59 4.93
CA ALA A 48 -2.77 -5.97 5.50
C ALA A 48 -2.66 -5.74 7.01
N ASP A 49 -1.87 -6.55 7.73
CA ASP A 49 -1.58 -6.35 9.15
C ASP A 49 -0.82 -5.03 9.38
N ASP A 50 0.21 -4.73 8.56
CA ASP A 50 0.93 -3.45 8.64
C ASP A 50 -0.01 -2.26 8.41
N LEU A 51 -0.92 -2.40 7.44
CA LEU A 51 -1.93 -1.40 7.14
C LEU A 51 -2.93 -1.20 8.29
N ALA A 52 -3.23 -2.25 9.06
CA ALA A 52 -4.12 -2.19 10.22
C ALA A 52 -3.47 -1.53 11.43
N ASP A 53 -2.16 -1.67 11.59
CA ASP A 53 -1.41 -1.09 12.72
C ASP A 53 -1.05 0.38 12.50
N GLN A 54 -0.98 0.86 11.25
CA GLN A 54 -0.77 2.27 10.95
C GLN A 54 -2.06 3.07 10.70
N THR A 55 -1.99 4.39 10.89
CA THR A 55 -3.12 5.31 10.64
C THR A 55 -2.80 6.41 9.61
N ASN A 56 -1.61 6.39 9.01
CA ASN A 56 -1.16 7.44 8.08
C ASN A 56 -1.82 7.28 6.70
N ILE A 57 -1.97 6.03 6.24
CA ILE A 57 -2.60 5.71 4.95
C ILE A 57 -4.05 5.32 5.20
N GLY A 58 -4.98 6.04 4.57
CA GLY A 58 -6.40 5.70 4.62
C GLY A 58 -6.67 4.45 3.77
N TYR A 59 -7.60 3.60 4.19
CA TYR A 59 -8.01 2.46 3.39
C TYR A 59 -9.51 2.23 3.46
N GLY A 60 -10.07 1.66 2.40
CA GLY A 60 -11.51 1.45 2.29
C GLY A 60 -11.91 0.58 1.10
N THR A 61 -13.19 0.25 1.08
CA THR A 61 -13.84 -0.58 0.05
C THR A 61 -14.99 0.18 -0.60
N ILE A 62 -15.62 -0.45 -1.60
CA ILE A 62 -16.90 0.01 -2.14
C ILE A 62 -17.99 -0.11 -1.07
N GLN A 63 -18.85 0.90 -0.96
CA GLN A 63 -20.00 0.91 -0.07
C GLN A 63 -21.04 -0.14 -0.53
N GLY A 64 -21.44 -1.03 0.37
CA GLY A 64 -22.40 -2.10 0.07
C GLY A 64 -21.81 -3.27 -0.73
N GLY A 65 -20.50 -3.30 -0.96
CA GLY A 65 -19.83 -4.42 -1.63
C GLY A 65 -19.70 -5.67 -0.75
N SER A 66 -19.49 -6.83 -1.38
CA SER A 66 -19.19 -8.11 -0.71
C SER A 66 -18.00 -7.97 0.27
N THR A 67 -16.97 -7.24 -0.15
CA THR A 67 -15.76 -6.97 0.65
C THR A 67 -16.06 -6.17 1.92
N MET A 68 -17.01 -5.23 1.88
CA MET A 68 -17.43 -4.47 3.07
C MET A 68 -18.07 -5.39 4.11
N THR A 69 -19.00 -6.25 3.65
CA THR A 69 -19.68 -7.25 4.49
C THR A 69 -18.72 -8.33 4.99
N PHE A 70 -17.68 -8.65 4.22
CA PHE A 70 -16.61 -9.55 4.65
C PHE A 70 -15.87 -9.00 5.88
N PHE A 71 -15.45 -7.73 5.85
CA PHE A 71 -14.78 -7.12 7.00
C PHE A 71 -15.70 -7.00 8.23
N GLN A 72 -16.99 -6.72 8.02
CA GLN A 72 -18.00 -6.70 9.09
C GLN A 72 -18.15 -8.05 9.80
N ASN A 73 -18.23 -9.15 9.05
CA ASN A 73 -18.49 -10.49 9.57
C ASN A 73 -17.21 -11.28 9.87
N SER A 74 -16.05 -10.68 9.64
CA SER A 74 -14.76 -11.32 9.86
C SER A 74 -14.56 -11.69 11.35
N ARG A 75 -14.00 -12.88 11.60
CA ARG A 75 -13.62 -13.35 12.95
C ARG A 75 -12.16 -13.07 13.29
N TYR A 76 -11.38 -12.59 12.32
CA TYR A 76 -9.96 -12.34 12.50
C TYR A 76 -9.73 -10.98 13.16
N GLN A 77 -8.93 -10.94 14.22
CA GLN A 77 -8.76 -9.75 15.06
C GLN A 77 -8.22 -8.54 14.28
N THR A 78 -7.31 -8.75 13.32
CA THR A 78 -6.81 -7.67 12.46
C THR A 78 -7.93 -7.09 11.60
N TYR A 79 -8.74 -7.93 10.95
CA TYR A 79 -9.81 -7.48 10.06
C TYR A 79 -10.94 -6.78 10.81
N GLN A 80 -11.22 -7.17 12.06
CA GLN A 80 -12.14 -6.45 12.94
C GLN A 80 -11.60 -5.05 13.31
N ARG A 81 -10.30 -4.93 13.59
CA ARG A 81 -9.66 -3.62 13.82
C ARG A 81 -9.75 -2.73 12.58
N MET A 82 -9.46 -3.30 11.40
CA MET A 82 -9.62 -2.61 10.12
C MET A 82 -11.06 -2.15 9.88
N TRP A 83 -12.05 -3.01 10.17
CA TRP A 83 -13.46 -2.65 10.06
C TRP A 83 -13.83 -1.48 10.99
N ASN A 84 -13.43 -1.55 12.25
CA ASN A 84 -13.68 -0.48 13.22
C ASN A 84 -13.03 0.84 12.80
N TYR A 85 -11.83 0.80 12.23
CA TYR A 85 -11.18 1.96 11.64
C TYR A 85 -11.98 2.53 10.47
N MET A 86 -12.35 1.70 9.49
CA MET A 86 -13.11 2.12 8.31
C MET A 86 -14.47 2.71 8.69
N HIS A 87 -15.13 2.15 9.71
CA HIS A 87 -16.44 2.61 10.15
C HIS A 87 -16.39 3.91 10.97
N SER A 88 -15.36 4.10 11.79
CA SER A 88 -15.23 5.28 12.67
C SER A 88 -14.61 6.50 11.98
N LYS A 89 -13.93 6.34 10.84
CA LYS A 89 -13.23 7.44 10.16
C LYS A 89 -14.20 8.41 9.47
N GLN A 90 -14.04 9.71 9.74
CA GLN A 90 -14.67 10.81 9.01
C GLN A 90 -13.57 11.72 8.44
N PRO A 91 -13.58 12.09 7.15
CA PRO A 91 -14.58 11.78 6.11
C PRO A 91 -14.58 10.30 5.69
N SER A 92 -15.68 9.82 5.09
CA SER A 92 -15.86 8.41 4.76
C SER A 92 -14.72 7.87 3.90
N VAL A 93 -14.16 6.73 4.31
CA VAL A 93 -13.17 6.00 3.51
C VAL A 93 -13.84 5.18 2.41
N PHE A 94 -15.12 4.83 2.57
CA PHE A 94 -15.89 4.12 1.56
C PHE A 94 -16.12 4.99 0.32
N VAL A 95 -16.10 4.34 -0.84
CA VAL A 95 -16.37 4.94 -2.14
C VAL A 95 -17.62 4.32 -2.75
N LYS A 96 -18.30 5.04 -3.65
CA LYS A 96 -19.53 4.53 -4.29
C LYS A 96 -19.24 3.69 -5.52
N THR A 97 -18.21 4.08 -6.28
CA THR A 97 -17.81 3.38 -7.51
C THR A 97 -16.33 3.04 -7.50
N THR A 98 -15.95 2.05 -8.30
CA THR A 98 -14.56 1.61 -8.45
C THR A 98 -13.69 2.72 -9.04
N GLU A 99 -14.22 3.49 -10.00
CA GLU A 99 -13.52 4.59 -10.66
C GLU A 99 -13.20 5.72 -9.68
N GLU A 100 -14.13 6.03 -8.77
CA GLU A 100 -13.90 6.99 -7.68
C GLU A 100 -12.78 6.50 -6.75
N GLY A 101 -12.80 5.20 -6.40
CA GLY A 101 -11.74 4.57 -5.61
C GLY A 101 -10.36 4.68 -6.26
N ILE A 102 -10.27 4.39 -7.56
CA ILE A 102 -9.01 4.49 -8.32
C ILE A 102 -8.55 5.94 -8.43
N ALA A 103 -9.44 6.88 -8.73
CA ALA A 103 -9.11 8.31 -8.79
C ALA A 103 -8.62 8.83 -7.43
N ARG A 104 -9.24 8.40 -6.33
CA ARG A 104 -8.82 8.77 -4.96
C ARG A 104 -7.46 8.19 -4.61
N LEU A 105 -7.19 6.94 -4.99
CA LEU A 105 -5.91 6.27 -4.79
C LEU A 105 -4.76 6.96 -5.54
N LEU A 106 -5.02 7.50 -6.73
CA LEU A 106 -4.00 8.22 -7.51
C LEU A 106 -3.72 9.64 -6.97
N ASN A 107 -4.71 10.30 -6.37
CA ASN A 107 -4.58 11.68 -5.91
C ASN A 107 -4.17 11.82 -4.43
N SER A 108 -4.29 10.76 -3.63
CA SER A 108 -4.07 10.81 -2.18
C SER A 108 -3.44 9.53 -1.64
N LYS A 109 -2.87 9.57 -0.43
CA LYS A 109 -2.35 8.39 0.28
C LYS A 109 -3.50 7.49 0.76
N TYR A 110 -4.08 6.73 -0.17
CA TYR A 110 -5.24 5.88 0.03
C TYR A 110 -5.05 4.49 -0.59
N ALA A 111 -5.32 3.44 0.18
CA ALA A 111 -5.33 2.06 -0.31
C ALA A 111 -6.77 1.61 -0.56
N PHE A 112 -7.02 1.14 -1.78
CA PHE A 112 -8.35 0.68 -2.19
C PHE A 112 -8.38 -0.84 -2.19
N LEU A 113 -9.29 -1.41 -1.40
CA LEU A 113 -9.48 -2.85 -1.24
C LEU A 113 -10.53 -3.33 -2.23
N LEU A 114 -10.14 -4.24 -3.12
CA LEU A 114 -10.96 -4.77 -4.21
C LEU A 114 -10.57 -6.24 -4.52
N GLU A 115 -11.43 -6.93 -5.28
CA GLU A 115 -11.23 -8.34 -5.64
C GLU A 115 -10.01 -8.54 -6.56
N SER A 116 -9.37 -9.71 -6.49
CA SER A 116 -8.10 -9.99 -7.18
C SER A 116 -8.19 -9.85 -8.70
N THR A 117 -9.27 -10.35 -9.31
CA THR A 117 -9.56 -10.26 -10.75
C THR A 117 -9.70 -8.81 -11.20
N MET A 118 -10.43 -7.99 -10.44
CA MET A 118 -10.63 -6.57 -10.71
C MET A 118 -9.31 -5.81 -10.57
N ASN A 119 -8.48 -6.18 -9.60
CA ASN A 119 -7.17 -5.57 -9.38
C ASN A 119 -6.22 -5.85 -10.54
N GLU A 120 -6.16 -7.11 -10.96
CA GLU A 120 -5.35 -7.51 -12.09
C GLU A 120 -5.80 -6.79 -13.38
N TYR A 121 -7.11 -6.69 -13.61
CA TYR A 121 -7.67 -5.98 -14.76
C TYR A 121 -7.27 -4.51 -14.80
N HIS A 122 -7.40 -3.78 -13.68
CA HIS A 122 -7.03 -2.36 -13.63
C HIS A 122 -5.52 -2.15 -13.68
N ARG A 123 -4.73 -3.03 -13.05
CA ARG A 123 -3.26 -3.00 -13.11
C ARG A 123 -2.74 -3.24 -14.52
N LYS A 124 -3.33 -4.18 -15.28
CA LYS A 124 -2.98 -4.43 -16.69
C LYS A 124 -3.21 -3.20 -17.57
N ARG A 125 -4.17 -2.33 -17.23
CA ARG A 125 -4.46 -1.11 -17.97
C ARG A 125 -3.62 0.09 -17.51
N ASN A 126 -3.38 0.17 -16.21
CA ASN A 126 -2.70 1.30 -15.59
C ASN A 126 -1.47 0.83 -14.80
N CYS A 127 -0.28 1.03 -15.37
CA CYS A 127 0.99 0.66 -14.74
C CYS A 127 1.35 1.49 -13.49
N ASN A 128 0.60 2.57 -13.20
CA ASN A 128 0.77 3.35 -11.97
C ASN A 128 0.16 2.66 -10.74
N LEU A 129 -0.64 1.61 -10.95
CA LEU A 129 -1.24 0.83 -9.88
C LEU A 129 -0.31 -0.31 -9.49
N THR A 130 -0.12 -0.50 -8.18
CA THR A 130 0.67 -1.60 -7.63
C THR A 130 -0.22 -2.44 -6.72
N GLN A 131 -0.04 -3.75 -6.81
CA GLN A 131 -0.69 -4.67 -5.89
C GLN A 131 0.20 -4.80 -4.66
N ILE A 132 -0.41 -4.65 -3.49
CA ILE A 132 0.25 -4.84 -2.20
C ILE A 132 -0.33 -6.07 -1.52
N GLY A 133 0.54 -6.95 -1.03
CA GLY A 133 0.16 -8.19 -0.36
C GLY A 133 -0.43 -9.26 -1.29
N GLY A 134 -0.84 -10.36 -0.66
CA GLY A 134 -1.50 -11.51 -1.29
C GLY A 134 -3.02 -11.42 -1.28
N LEU A 135 -3.68 -12.53 -1.61
CA LEU A 135 -5.13 -12.66 -1.49
C LEU A 135 -5.51 -12.76 -0.01
N LEU A 136 -6.44 -11.91 0.44
CA LEU A 136 -6.96 -11.92 1.81
C LEU A 136 -7.98 -13.05 2.06
N ASP A 137 -8.58 -13.55 0.97
CA ASP A 137 -9.63 -14.55 0.95
C ASP A 137 -9.68 -15.21 -0.43
N THR A 138 -10.14 -16.45 -0.48
CA THR A 138 -10.41 -17.18 -1.72
C THR A 138 -11.90 -17.22 -1.95
N LYS A 139 -12.38 -16.31 -2.81
CA LYS A 139 -13.78 -16.22 -3.22
C LYS A 139 -13.89 -16.48 -4.72
N GLY A 140 -14.97 -17.15 -5.11
CA GLY A 140 -15.32 -17.41 -6.50
C GLY A 140 -16.62 -16.67 -6.87
N TYR A 141 -16.76 -16.34 -8.15
CA TYR A 141 -18.01 -15.82 -8.69
C TYR A 141 -18.97 -16.97 -8.96
N GLY A 142 -20.23 -16.80 -8.57
CA GLY A 142 -21.30 -17.76 -8.83
C GLY A 142 -22.51 -17.06 -9.41
N ILE A 143 -23.32 -17.80 -10.17
CA ILE A 143 -24.57 -17.30 -10.74
C ILE A 143 -25.70 -17.60 -9.74
N GLY A 144 -26.32 -16.54 -9.23
CA GLY A 144 -27.47 -16.68 -8.32
C GLY A 144 -28.75 -16.99 -9.08
N MET A 145 -29.38 -18.13 -8.78
CA MET A 145 -30.67 -18.55 -9.33
C MET A 145 -31.74 -18.60 -8.25
N PRO A 146 -33.03 -18.42 -8.60
CA PRO A 146 -34.11 -18.56 -7.63
C PRO A 146 -34.14 -19.98 -7.04
N LEU A 147 -34.35 -20.06 -5.72
CA LEU A 147 -34.36 -21.30 -4.97
C LEU A 147 -35.38 -22.28 -5.56
N ALA A 148 -34.97 -23.54 -5.77
CA ALA A 148 -35.80 -24.61 -6.33
C ALA A 148 -36.26 -24.42 -7.79
N SER A 149 -35.59 -23.57 -8.57
CA SER A 149 -35.83 -23.51 -10.02
C SER A 149 -35.12 -24.64 -10.77
N VAL A 150 -35.75 -25.12 -11.86
CA VAL A 150 -35.20 -26.18 -12.72
C VAL A 150 -33.82 -25.81 -13.28
N TRP A 151 -33.57 -24.50 -13.45
CA TRP A 151 -32.35 -23.93 -14.00
C TRP A 151 -31.09 -24.17 -13.16
N VAL A 152 -31.23 -24.45 -11.86
CA VAL A 152 -30.09 -24.73 -10.98
C VAL A 152 -29.32 -25.95 -11.51
N TYR A 153 -30.02 -27.05 -11.80
CA TYR A 153 -29.42 -28.29 -12.29
C TYR A 153 -28.90 -28.18 -13.72
N GLU A 154 -29.60 -27.41 -14.57
CA GLU A 154 -29.18 -27.20 -15.97
C GLU A 154 -27.86 -26.42 -16.05
N SER A 155 -27.69 -25.42 -15.18
CA SER A 155 -26.48 -24.59 -15.18
C SER A 155 -25.25 -25.28 -14.61
N GLU A 156 -25.41 -26.19 -13.64
CA GLU A 156 -24.31 -27.02 -13.13
C GLU A 156 -23.69 -27.88 -14.26
N CYS A 157 -24.53 -28.46 -15.13
CA CYS A 157 -24.07 -29.27 -16.28
C CYS A 157 -23.28 -28.46 -17.34
N VAL A 158 -23.64 -27.19 -17.58
CA VAL A 158 -22.97 -26.38 -18.61
C VAL A 158 -21.54 -26.03 -18.20
N PHE A 159 -21.32 -25.65 -16.94
CA PHE A 159 -19.99 -25.25 -16.45
C PHE A 159 -19.00 -26.41 -16.34
N GLU A 160 -19.47 -27.63 -16.09
CA GLU A 160 -18.57 -28.80 -16.00
C GLU A 160 -18.03 -29.25 -17.37
N SER A 161 -18.62 -28.79 -18.47
CA SER A 161 -18.21 -29.10 -19.84
C SER A 161 -17.29 -28.08 -20.49
N GLU A 162 -17.11 -26.89 -19.88
CA GLU A 162 -16.20 -25.85 -20.34
C GLU A 162 -15.01 -25.74 -19.37
N CYS A 163 -14.01 -26.60 -19.56
CA CYS A 163 -12.64 -26.32 -19.13
C CYS A 163 -12.19 -25.02 -19.83
N VAL A 164 -12.39 -23.90 -19.14
CA VAL A 164 -11.96 -22.57 -19.56
C VAL A 164 -10.46 -22.61 -19.81
N PHE A 165 -10.07 -22.33 -21.06
CA PHE A 165 -8.68 -22.19 -21.50
C PHE A 165 -7.93 -21.22 -20.59
N GLU A 166 -6.97 -21.74 -19.83
CA GLU A 166 -5.93 -20.95 -19.18
C GLU A 166 -4.93 -20.51 -20.26
N SER A 167 -5.17 -19.35 -20.87
CA SER A 167 -4.09 -18.64 -21.56
C SER A 167 -3.41 -17.75 -20.53
N GLU A 168 -2.39 -18.28 -19.86
CA GLU A 168 -1.41 -17.46 -19.17
C GLU A 168 -0.80 -16.47 -20.18
N CYS A 169 -0.83 -15.18 -19.86
CA CYS A 169 0.04 -14.22 -20.54
C CYS A 169 1.47 -14.50 -20.10
N VAL A 170 2.27 -15.06 -21.01
CA VAL A 170 3.75 -15.00 -20.95
C VAL A 170 4.21 -13.54 -20.96
#